data_AF-A0A940ICD0-F1
#
_entry.id   AF-A0A940ICD0-F1
#
_cell.length_a   1.000
_cell.length_b   1.000
_cell.length_c   1.000
_cell.angle_alpha   90.00
_cell.angle_beta   90.00
_cell.angle_gamma   90.00
#
_symmetry.space_group_name_H-M   'P 1'
#
loop_
_entity.id
_entity.type
_entity.pdbx_description
1 polymer ?
#
loop_
_entity_poly.entity_id
_entity_poly.type
_entity_poly.pdbx_seq_one_letter_code
_entity_poly.pdbx_strand_id
1 'polypeptide(L)'
;MKAKASSIAQKLLNLYRQEHVIFGGWAAVNRVFVDEASDDVLRELRDLPTGKNLVRHIANLRSGKTPMDSIERELLPYGGMMDETVATVPLTAEEWAELESGINAFTTDQNGLNEIQQLNVVKKFGDQWLVAIRAALSERPDLLEKWSVINKTYRAYYLWKVASDMLSQPLSERARAQLQADMPEYETYLPMFGDAGNELLEKLRSFISTTKPDEGVGQDSPENI
;
A
#
# COMPACT_ATOMS: atom_id res chain seq x y z
N MET A 1 15.07 5.04 -23.83
CA MET A 1 15.40 5.44 -22.45
C MET A 1 14.16 5.83 -21.64
N LYS A 2 13.29 6.71 -22.14
CA LYS A 2 12.08 7.18 -21.43
C LYS A 2 11.14 6.07 -20.92
N ALA A 3 10.83 5.06 -21.74
CA ALA A 3 9.95 3.96 -21.33
C ALA A 3 10.49 3.13 -20.14
N LYS A 4 11.82 2.93 -20.06
CA LYS A 4 12.45 2.23 -18.94
C LYS A 4 12.43 3.07 -17.66
N ALA A 5 12.73 4.37 -17.76
CA ALA A 5 12.67 5.28 -16.62
C ALA A 5 11.26 5.42 -16.06
N SER A 6 10.25 5.52 -16.93
CA SER A 6 8.83 5.58 -16.55
C SER A 6 8.36 4.30 -15.84
N SER A 7 8.77 3.12 -16.35
CA SER A 7 8.48 1.83 -15.69
C SER A 7 9.12 1.72 -14.30
N ILE A 8 10.39 2.14 -14.15
CA ILE A 8 11.08 2.16 -12.85
C ILE A 8 10.42 3.18 -11.91
N ALA A 9 10.09 4.38 -12.40
CA ALA A 9 9.40 5.40 -11.61
C ALA A 9 8.06 4.86 -11.06
N GLN A 10 7.27 4.20 -11.90
CA GLN A 10 6.03 3.57 -11.47
C GLN A 10 6.29 2.47 -10.43
N LYS A 11 7.29 1.61 -10.63
CA LYS A 11 7.69 0.58 -9.66
C LYS A 11 8.06 1.20 -8.29
N LEU A 12 8.91 2.23 -8.27
CA LEU A 12 9.33 2.87 -7.01
C LEU A 12 8.15 3.56 -6.32
N LEU A 13 7.26 4.21 -7.09
CA LEU A 13 6.06 4.82 -6.55
C LEU A 13 5.10 3.79 -5.96
N ASN A 14 4.98 2.62 -6.60
CA ASN A 14 4.17 1.51 -6.11
C ASN A 14 4.74 0.96 -4.80
N LEU A 15 6.05 0.71 -4.73
CA LEU A 15 6.73 0.28 -3.49
C LEU A 15 6.55 1.30 -2.37
N TYR A 16 6.66 2.58 -2.68
CA TYR A 16 6.45 3.66 -1.72
C TYR A 16 5.03 3.70 -1.18
N ARG A 17 4.02 3.39 -2.00
CA ARG A 17 2.60 3.37 -1.62
C ARG A 17 2.17 2.10 -0.90
N GLN A 18 2.87 0.99 -1.11
CA GLN A 18 2.46 -0.29 -0.54
C GLN A 18 2.60 -0.30 0.99
N GLU A 19 1.47 -0.32 1.70
CA GLU A 19 1.42 -0.37 3.17
C GLU A 19 2.32 -1.46 3.75
N HIS A 20 2.28 -2.70 3.26
CA HIS A 20 3.14 -3.78 3.78
C HIS A 20 4.65 -3.59 3.52
N VAL A 21 5.03 -2.78 2.53
CA VAL A 21 6.44 -2.43 2.22
C VAL A 21 6.90 -1.33 3.17
N ILE A 22 6.04 -0.34 3.42
CA ILE A 22 6.14 0.64 4.51
C ILE A 22 6.21 -0.09 5.88
N PHE A 23 5.46 -1.19 6.03
CA PHE A 23 5.38 -2.02 7.22
C PHE A 23 6.36 -3.22 7.26
N GLY A 24 7.18 -3.43 6.24
CA GLY A 24 8.17 -4.52 6.15
C GLY A 24 9.56 -4.11 6.62
N GLY A 25 9.75 -2.81 6.87
CA GLY A 25 11.02 -2.23 7.31
C GLY A 25 11.62 -1.37 6.19
N TRP A 26 11.62 -0.06 6.43
CA TRP A 26 12.13 0.93 5.49
C TRP A 26 13.58 0.68 5.06
N ALA A 27 14.38 -0.01 5.87
CA ALA A 27 15.79 -0.31 5.56
C ALA A 27 16.00 -0.98 4.19
N ALA A 28 15.20 -2.02 3.87
CA ALA A 28 15.32 -2.72 2.61
C ALA A 28 14.76 -1.89 1.44
N VAL A 29 13.67 -1.19 1.68
CA VAL A 29 12.93 -0.43 0.67
C VAL A 29 13.65 0.85 0.28
N ASN A 30 14.15 1.59 1.28
CA ASN A 30 14.90 2.82 1.09
C ASN A 30 16.19 2.58 0.31
N ARG A 31 16.81 1.40 0.48
CA ARG A 31 17.96 1.01 -0.33
C ARG A 31 17.61 0.87 -1.81
N VAL A 32 16.49 0.20 -2.12
CA VAL A 32 15.97 0.12 -3.50
C VAL A 32 15.68 1.51 -4.07
N PHE A 33 15.10 2.41 -3.27
CA PHE A 33 14.85 3.79 -3.72
C PHE A 33 16.14 4.54 -4.04
N VAL A 34 17.16 4.45 -3.19
CA VAL A 34 18.44 5.14 -3.41
C VAL A 34 19.16 4.56 -4.63
N ASP A 35 19.15 3.23 -4.78
CA ASP A 35 19.88 2.51 -5.84
C ASP A 35 19.24 2.67 -7.23
N GLU A 36 17.90 2.66 -7.32
CA GLU A 36 17.20 2.65 -8.62
C GLU A 36 16.76 4.05 -9.10
N ALA A 37 16.74 5.08 -8.24
CA ALA A 37 16.25 6.42 -8.60
C ALA A 37 17.29 7.30 -9.31
N SER A 38 17.66 6.95 -10.55
CA SER A 38 18.48 7.84 -11.39
C SER A 38 17.79 9.18 -11.68
N ASP A 39 18.53 10.17 -12.18
CA ASP A 39 17.99 11.52 -12.45
C ASP A 39 16.80 11.50 -13.43
N ASP A 40 16.81 10.60 -14.41
CA ASP A 40 15.70 10.41 -15.34
C ASP A 40 14.47 9.79 -14.65
N VAL A 41 14.67 8.83 -13.73
CA VAL A 41 13.59 8.25 -12.92
C VAL A 41 12.99 9.29 -11.98
N LEU A 42 13.83 10.12 -11.33
CA LEU A 42 13.38 11.22 -10.48
C LEU A 42 12.58 12.26 -11.25
N ARG A 43 12.92 12.52 -12.51
CA ARG A 43 12.16 13.42 -13.38
C ARG A 43 10.76 12.85 -13.64
N GLU A 44 10.68 11.59 -14.06
CA GLU A 44 9.39 10.91 -14.30
C GLU A 44 8.54 10.83 -13.01
N LEU A 45 9.16 10.57 -11.85
CA LEU A 45 8.46 10.52 -10.56
C LEU A 45 7.78 11.86 -10.20
N ARG A 46 8.35 13.01 -10.57
CA ARG A 46 7.76 14.33 -10.24
C ARG A 46 6.43 14.58 -10.94
N ASP A 47 6.23 13.92 -12.08
CA ASP A 47 5.03 14.05 -12.91
C ASP A 47 3.92 13.08 -12.48
N LEU A 48 4.24 12.11 -11.62
CA LEU A 48 3.28 11.15 -11.07
C LEU A 48 2.61 11.70 -9.79
N PRO A 49 1.32 11.36 -9.54
CA PRO A 49 0.64 11.69 -8.29
C PRO A 49 1.47 11.20 -7.09
N THR A 50 1.51 11.94 -5.98
CA THR A 50 2.33 11.65 -4.78
C THR A 50 3.85 11.45 -4.99
N GLY A 51 4.35 11.48 -6.23
CA GLY A 51 5.77 11.19 -6.53
C GLY A 51 6.72 12.29 -6.09
N LYS A 52 6.23 13.53 -5.94
CA LYS A 52 6.99 14.62 -5.31
C LYS A 52 7.40 14.32 -3.87
N ASN A 53 6.55 13.62 -3.10
CA ASN A 53 6.88 13.22 -1.72
C ASN A 53 7.95 12.13 -1.70
N LEU A 54 7.84 11.14 -2.60
CA LEU A 54 8.87 10.11 -2.76
C LEU A 54 10.21 10.71 -3.19
N VAL A 55 10.22 11.64 -4.15
CA VAL A 55 11.43 12.35 -4.59
C VAL A 55 12.09 13.10 -3.43
N ARG A 56 11.28 13.76 -2.58
CA ARG A 56 11.77 14.43 -1.37
C ARG A 56 12.35 13.44 -0.35
N HIS A 57 11.69 12.31 -0.14
CA HIS A 57 12.19 11.24 0.73
C HIS A 57 13.53 10.68 0.24
N ILE A 58 13.65 10.39 -1.06
CA ILE A 58 14.91 9.92 -1.67
C ILE A 58 16.04 10.93 -1.49
N ALA A 59 15.74 12.23 -1.64
CA ALA A 59 16.72 13.28 -1.41
C ALA A 59 17.16 13.34 0.07
N ASN A 60 16.24 13.17 1.02
CA ASN A 60 16.57 13.10 2.43
C ASN A 60 17.44 11.88 2.77
N LEU A 61 17.17 10.72 2.18
CA LEU A 61 17.98 9.51 2.36
C LEU A 61 19.40 9.69 1.82
N ARG A 62 19.54 10.22 0.60
CA ARG A 62 20.84 10.46 -0.05
C ARG A 62 21.70 11.49 0.68
N SER A 63 21.06 12.48 1.31
CA SER A 63 21.75 13.50 2.12
C SER A 63 22.03 13.05 3.56
N GLY A 64 21.53 11.89 3.98
CA GLY A 64 21.65 11.40 5.36
C GLY A 64 20.73 12.11 6.36
N LYS A 65 19.80 12.97 5.90
CA LYS A 65 18.82 13.65 6.75
C LYS A 65 17.83 12.68 7.39
N THR A 66 17.48 11.60 6.66
CA THR A 66 16.61 10.54 7.16
C THR A 66 17.41 9.22 7.22
N PRO A 67 17.43 8.53 8.37
CA PRO A 67 18.03 7.19 8.49
C PRO A 67 17.43 6.18 7.51
N MET A 68 18.25 5.24 7.04
CA MET A 68 17.85 4.26 6.01
C MET A 68 16.69 3.37 6.47
N ASP A 69 16.50 3.17 7.77
CA ASP A 69 15.43 2.40 8.40
C ASP A 69 14.16 3.21 8.73
N SER A 70 14.05 4.44 8.24
CA SER A 70 12.96 5.36 8.60
C SER A 70 12.39 6.15 7.42
N ILE A 71 11.27 6.82 7.67
CA ILE A 71 10.69 7.83 6.80
C ILE A 71 10.14 8.99 7.64
N GLU A 72 10.22 10.21 7.13
CA GLU A 72 9.54 11.35 7.75
C GLU A 72 8.02 11.21 7.56
N ARG A 73 7.25 11.40 8.64
CA ARG A 73 5.80 11.18 8.65
C ARG A 73 5.03 11.99 7.60
N GLU A 74 5.44 13.23 7.37
CA GLU A 74 4.86 14.10 6.34
C GLU A 74 5.12 13.60 4.90
N LEU A 75 6.10 12.71 4.75
CA LEU A 75 6.45 12.05 3.51
C LEU A 75 5.88 10.63 3.45
N LEU A 76 4.87 10.29 4.24
CA LEU A 76 4.09 9.08 4.02
C LEU A 76 3.12 9.28 2.84
N PRO A 77 2.87 8.25 2.00
CA PRO A 77 2.08 8.39 0.78
C PRO A 77 0.61 8.80 1.00
N TYR A 78 0.10 8.67 2.24
CA TYR A 78 -1.30 8.91 2.62
C TYR A 78 -1.47 9.93 3.75
N GLY A 79 -0.51 10.86 3.93
CA GLY A 79 -0.70 12.02 4.80
C GLY A 79 -0.63 11.75 6.31
N GLY A 80 0.07 10.69 6.73
CA GLY A 80 0.49 10.53 8.13
C GLY A 80 -0.65 10.56 9.15
N MET A 81 -1.78 9.90 8.87
CA MET A 81 -2.85 9.64 9.84
C MET A 81 -2.41 8.60 10.89
N MET A 82 -1.35 8.91 11.64
CA MET A 82 -0.86 8.14 12.78
C MET A 82 -0.94 9.03 14.02
N ASP A 83 -1.91 8.86 14.90
CA ASP A 83 -1.86 9.63 16.16
C ASP A 83 -0.61 9.21 16.97
N GLU A 84 0.10 10.18 17.54
CA GLU A 84 1.40 9.98 18.22
C GLU A 84 1.33 9.08 19.47
N THR A 85 0.12 8.73 19.90
CA THR A 85 -0.17 8.05 21.16
C THR A 85 -0.02 6.52 21.12
N VAL A 86 0.25 5.93 19.95
CA VAL A 86 0.21 4.46 19.75
C VAL A 86 1.54 3.77 20.06
N ALA A 87 2.66 4.48 19.94
CA ALA A 87 4.01 3.89 19.95
C ALA A 87 4.53 3.54 21.36
N THR A 88 3.78 3.82 22.43
CA THR A 88 4.33 3.78 23.80
C THR A 88 3.46 3.02 24.79
N VAL A 89 2.40 2.35 24.38
CA VAL A 89 1.58 1.55 25.31
C VAL A 89 2.32 0.24 25.63
N PRO A 90 2.86 0.07 26.84
CA PRO A 90 3.52 -1.17 27.19
C PRO A 90 2.49 -2.29 27.27
N LEU A 91 2.85 -3.46 26.73
CA LEU A 91 2.08 -4.67 26.89
C LEU A 91 2.41 -5.32 28.23
N THR A 92 1.39 -5.78 28.95
CA THR A 92 1.58 -6.60 30.15
C THR A 92 2.12 -7.98 29.77
N ALA A 93 2.63 -8.75 30.74
CA ALA A 93 3.12 -10.10 30.48
C ALA A 93 2.00 -11.03 29.94
N GLU A 94 0.76 -10.83 30.40
CA GLU A 94 -0.41 -11.59 29.92
C GLU A 94 -0.79 -11.19 28.49
N GLU A 95 -0.79 -9.89 28.17
CA GLU A 95 -1.03 -9.39 26.82
C GLU A 95 0.05 -9.87 25.84
N TRP A 96 1.29 -9.97 26.31
CA TRP A 96 2.40 -10.56 25.55
C TRP A 96 2.18 -12.04 25.24
N ALA A 97 1.80 -12.83 26.24
CA ALA A 97 1.54 -14.26 26.06
C ALA A 97 0.34 -14.51 25.13
N GLU A 98 -0.73 -13.71 25.27
CA GLU A 98 -1.89 -13.75 24.37
C GLU A 98 -1.48 -13.41 22.93
N LEU A 99 -0.76 -12.31 22.74
CA LEU A 99 -0.31 -11.84 21.43
C LEU A 99 0.58 -12.89 20.74
N GLU A 100 1.58 -13.39 21.46
CA GLU A 100 2.53 -14.37 20.94
C GLU A 100 1.82 -15.69 20.57
N SER A 101 0.90 -16.15 21.41
CA SER A 101 0.07 -17.33 21.13
C SER A 101 -0.78 -17.11 19.86
N GLY A 102 -1.46 -15.97 19.76
CA GLY A 102 -2.28 -15.62 18.60
C GLY A 102 -1.47 -15.52 17.30
N ILE A 103 -0.31 -14.87 17.34
CA ILE A 103 0.61 -14.78 16.18
C ILE A 103 1.08 -16.17 15.75
N ASN A 104 1.40 -17.05 16.71
CA ASN A 104 1.89 -18.39 16.41
C ASN A 104 0.80 -19.33 15.88
N ALA A 105 -0.46 -19.12 16.28
CA ALA A 105 -1.60 -19.90 15.82
C ALA A 105 -2.20 -19.39 14.49
N PHE A 106 -1.73 -18.24 13.99
CA PHE A 106 -2.33 -17.58 12.83
C PHE A 106 -2.33 -18.44 11.56
N THR A 107 -3.51 -18.52 10.92
CA THR A 107 -3.69 -19.06 9.58
C THR A 107 -3.88 -17.94 8.56
N THR A 108 -3.35 -18.10 7.35
CA THR A 108 -3.42 -17.08 6.27
C THR A 108 -4.79 -17.07 5.57
N ASP A 109 -5.87 -17.00 6.34
CA ASP A 109 -7.25 -16.96 5.86
C ASP A 109 -8.11 -15.99 6.69
N GLN A 110 -9.38 -15.82 6.29
CA GLN A 110 -10.31 -14.93 6.99
C GLN A 110 -10.54 -15.36 8.44
N ASN A 111 -10.50 -16.66 8.75
CA ASN A 111 -10.71 -17.16 10.10
C ASN A 111 -9.54 -16.79 11.00
N GLY A 112 -8.30 -16.97 10.54
CA GLY A 112 -7.10 -16.53 11.25
C GLY A 112 -7.10 -15.02 11.49
N LEU A 113 -7.54 -14.23 10.51
CA LEU A 113 -7.72 -12.78 10.72
C LEU A 113 -8.77 -12.46 11.78
N ASN A 114 -9.92 -13.14 11.73
CA ASN A 114 -10.97 -12.96 12.73
C ASN A 114 -10.46 -13.29 14.13
N GLU A 115 -9.72 -14.39 14.29
CA GLU A 115 -9.13 -14.80 15.57
C GLU A 115 -8.15 -13.76 16.11
N ILE A 116 -7.24 -13.25 15.26
CA ILE A 116 -6.33 -12.14 15.62
C ILE A 116 -7.14 -10.91 16.06
N GLN A 117 -8.16 -10.52 15.31
CA GLN A 117 -9.01 -9.37 15.64
C GLN A 117 -9.82 -9.56 16.94
N GLN A 118 -10.01 -10.79 17.39
CA GLN A 118 -10.69 -11.09 18.64
C GLN A 118 -9.78 -11.05 19.87
N LEU A 119 -8.46 -11.04 19.72
CA LEU A 119 -7.51 -10.94 20.84
C LEU A 119 -7.76 -9.66 21.64
N ASN A 120 -7.66 -9.74 22.97
CA ASN A 120 -7.92 -8.59 23.83
C ASN A 120 -6.87 -7.49 23.62
N VAL A 121 -5.61 -7.88 23.44
CA VAL A 121 -4.51 -6.97 23.08
C VAL A 121 -4.77 -6.23 21.75
N VAL A 122 -5.39 -6.89 20.76
CA VAL A 122 -5.73 -6.27 19.47
C VAL A 122 -6.89 -5.29 19.64
N LYS A 123 -7.95 -5.70 20.34
CA LYS A 123 -9.11 -4.84 20.65
C LYS A 123 -8.72 -3.59 21.43
N LYS A 124 -7.76 -3.70 22.35
CA LYS A 124 -7.22 -2.58 23.14
C LYS A 124 -6.70 -1.45 22.25
N PHE A 125 -6.13 -1.77 21.10
CA PHE A 125 -5.56 -0.79 20.17
C PHE A 125 -6.54 -0.26 19.13
N GLY A 126 -7.78 -0.78 19.07
CA GLY A 126 -8.80 -0.34 18.13
C GLY A 126 -8.31 -0.37 16.67
N ASP A 127 -8.64 0.66 15.90
CA ASP A 127 -8.30 0.74 14.46
C ASP A 127 -6.79 0.83 14.17
N GLN A 128 -5.96 1.08 15.18
CA GLN A 128 -4.51 1.26 15.05
C GLN A 128 -3.70 0.01 15.44
N TRP A 129 -4.38 -1.11 15.69
CA TRP A 129 -3.78 -2.35 16.18
C TRP A 129 -2.59 -2.87 15.37
N LEU A 130 -2.65 -2.79 14.03
CA LEU A 130 -1.56 -3.23 13.14
C LEU A 130 -0.23 -2.52 13.43
N VAL A 131 -0.31 -1.21 13.67
CA VAL A 131 0.84 -0.34 13.90
C VAL A 131 1.32 -0.48 15.35
N ALA A 132 0.38 -0.47 16.30
CA ALA A 132 0.67 -0.58 17.72
C ALA A 132 1.42 -1.86 18.08
N ILE A 133 0.91 -2.98 17.58
CA ILE A 133 1.51 -4.28 17.85
C ILE A 133 2.85 -4.40 17.17
N ARG A 134 3.01 -3.90 15.93
CA ARG A 134 4.32 -3.90 15.29
C ARG A 134 5.35 -3.11 16.09
N ALA A 135 4.99 -1.94 16.60
CA ALA A 135 5.88 -1.13 17.43
C ALA A 135 6.30 -1.90 18.69
N ALA A 136 5.35 -2.56 19.34
CA ALA A 136 5.63 -3.43 20.48
C ALA A 136 6.57 -4.60 20.12
N LEU A 137 6.45 -5.14 18.90
CA LEU A 137 7.27 -6.23 18.39
C LEU A 137 8.66 -5.81 17.88
N SER A 138 9.01 -4.51 17.88
CA SER A 138 10.26 -3.99 17.30
C SER A 138 11.54 -4.70 17.78
N GLU A 139 11.55 -5.18 19.03
CA GLU A 139 12.67 -5.91 19.64
C GLU A 139 12.59 -7.44 19.49
N ARG A 140 11.58 -7.97 18.79
CA ARG A 140 11.32 -9.41 18.57
C ARG A 140 11.22 -9.75 17.07
N PRO A 141 12.36 -9.93 16.38
CA PRO A 141 12.40 -10.08 14.92
C PRO A 141 11.66 -11.30 14.38
N ASP A 142 11.63 -12.40 15.15
CA ASP A 142 10.90 -13.63 14.82
C ASP A 142 9.38 -13.42 14.79
N LEU A 143 8.84 -12.66 15.75
CA LEU A 143 7.42 -12.33 15.78
C LEU A 143 7.07 -11.22 14.77
N LEU A 144 7.99 -10.31 14.47
CA LEU A 144 7.81 -9.31 13.41
C LEU A 144 7.62 -9.93 12.03
N GLU A 145 8.36 -11.00 11.72
CA GLU A 145 8.22 -11.69 10.44
C GLU A 145 6.81 -12.29 10.30
N LYS A 146 6.33 -12.98 11.34
CA LYS A 146 4.96 -13.51 11.39
C LYS A 146 3.90 -12.40 11.37
N TRP A 147 4.14 -11.31 12.08
CA TRP A 147 3.28 -10.12 12.06
C TRP A 147 3.17 -9.51 10.66
N SER A 148 4.26 -9.52 9.89
CA SER A 148 4.25 -9.04 8.51
C SER A 148 3.33 -9.88 7.61
N VAL A 149 3.24 -11.19 7.86
CA VAL A 149 2.29 -12.09 7.17
C VAL A 149 0.85 -11.76 7.56
N ILE A 150 0.58 -11.51 8.85
CA ILE A 150 -0.74 -11.08 9.34
C ILE A 150 -1.16 -9.78 8.67
N ASN A 151 -0.29 -8.77 8.67
CA ASN A 151 -0.54 -7.47 8.02
C ASN A 151 -0.84 -7.62 6.53
N LYS A 152 -0.05 -8.43 5.82
CA LYS A 152 -0.24 -8.68 4.39
C LYS A 152 -1.60 -9.34 4.14
N THR A 153 -1.97 -10.31 4.96
CA THR A 153 -3.26 -11.02 4.87
C THR A 153 -4.41 -10.05 5.12
N TYR A 154 -4.34 -9.25 6.20
CA TYR A 154 -5.35 -8.24 6.50
C TYR A 154 -5.56 -7.27 5.33
N ARG A 155 -4.46 -6.74 4.76
CA ARG A 155 -4.55 -5.79 3.64
C ARG A 155 -5.15 -6.44 2.40
N ALA A 156 -4.83 -7.70 2.12
CA ALA A 156 -5.43 -8.43 1.00
C ALA A 156 -6.94 -8.56 1.15
N TYR A 157 -7.43 -8.97 2.32
CA TYR A 157 -8.87 -9.09 2.59
C TYR A 157 -9.59 -7.74 2.62
N TYR A 158 -8.94 -6.69 3.15
CA TYR A 158 -9.46 -5.33 3.09
C TYR A 158 -9.63 -4.86 1.64
N LEU A 159 -8.60 -4.98 0.81
CA LEU A 159 -8.65 -4.56 -0.60
C LEU A 159 -9.65 -5.39 -1.40
N TRP A 160 -9.75 -6.69 -1.13
CA TRP A 160 -10.79 -7.55 -1.72
C TRP A 160 -12.19 -6.99 -1.44
N LYS A 161 -12.48 -6.66 -0.18
CA LYS A 161 -13.79 -6.12 0.23
C LYS A 161 -14.05 -4.76 -0.41
N VAL A 162 -13.08 -3.85 -0.33
CA VAL A 162 -13.19 -2.51 -0.94
C VAL A 162 -13.43 -2.61 -2.44
N ALA A 163 -12.68 -3.46 -3.16
CA ALA A 163 -12.86 -3.67 -4.59
C ALA A 163 -14.25 -4.23 -4.91
N SER A 164 -14.72 -5.23 -4.14
CA SER A 164 -16.04 -5.83 -4.32
C SER A 164 -17.16 -4.82 -4.11
N ASP A 165 -17.08 -4.02 -3.04
CA ASP A 165 -18.04 -2.97 -2.72
C ASP A 165 -18.04 -1.87 -3.80
N MET A 166 -16.85 -1.50 -4.27
CA MET A 166 -16.65 -0.48 -5.29
C MET A 166 -17.28 -0.88 -6.64
N LEU A 167 -17.17 -2.14 -7.03
CA LEU A 167 -17.78 -2.66 -8.26
C LEU A 167 -19.30 -2.83 -8.16
N SER A 168 -19.85 -2.83 -6.95
CA SER A 168 -21.30 -2.95 -6.71
C SER A 168 -22.05 -1.61 -6.82
N GLN A 169 -21.35 -0.48 -6.92
CA GLN A 169 -21.93 0.86 -6.92
C GLN A 169 -21.48 1.69 -8.14
N PRO A 170 -22.30 2.64 -8.63
CA PRO A 170 -21.85 3.57 -9.67
C PRO A 170 -20.79 4.52 -9.11
N LEU A 171 -19.58 4.46 -9.67
CA LEU A 171 -18.43 5.23 -9.19
C LEU A 171 -18.39 6.63 -9.78
N SER A 172 -18.13 7.61 -8.90
CA SER A 172 -17.77 8.98 -9.32
C SER A 172 -16.41 9.03 -10.02
N GLU A 173 -16.16 10.05 -10.84
CA GLU A 173 -14.85 10.29 -11.47
C GLU A 173 -13.72 10.38 -10.43
N ARG A 174 -14.00 10.95 -9.25
CA ARG A 174 -13.06 11.01 -8.13
C ARG A 174 -12.68 9.61 -7.63
N ALA A 175 -13.66 8.71 -7.51
CA ALA A 175 -13.42 7.33 -7.11
C ALA A 175 -12.62 6.55 -8.16
N ARG A 176 -12.84 6.82 -9.45
CA ARG A 176 -12.03 6.24 -10.54
C ARG A 176 -10.57 6.73 -10.50
N ALA A 177 -10.35 8.02 -10.31
CA ALA A 177 -9.00 8.59 -10.19
C ALA A 177 -8.25 8.03 -8.97
N GLN A 178 -8.95 7.86 -7.84
CA GLN A 178 -8.40 7.22 -6.66
C GLN A 178 -8.08 5.75 -6.92
N LEU A 179 -9.00 4.99 -7.54
CA LEU A 179 -8.76 3.60 -7.93
C LEU A 179 -7.54 3.49 -8.85
N GLN A 180 -7.38 4.38 -9.83
CA GLN A 180 -6.21 4.41 -10.71
C GLN A 180 -4.90 4.65 -9.94
N ALA A 181 -4.92 5.50 -8.90
CA ALA A 181 -3.76 5.71 -8.03
C ALA A 181 -3.44 4.48 -7.16
N ASP A 182 -4.47 3.75 -6.75
CA ASP A 182 -4.39 2.62 -5.83
C ASP A 182 -4.24 1.26 -6.55
N MET A 183 -4.42 1.21 -7.88
CA MET A 183 -4.26 0.00 -8.70
C MET A 183 -3.04 -0.85 -8.37
N PRO A 184 -1.85 -0.27 -8.15
CA PRO A 184 -0.67 -1.04 -7.77
C PRO A 184 -0.84 -1.90 -6.51
N GLU A 185 -1.61 -1.41 -5.54
CA GLU A 185 -1.91 -2.19 -4.35
C GLU A 185 -2.83 -3.36 -4.71
N TYR A 186 -3.91 -3.11 -5.44
CA TYR A 186 -4.79 -4.20 -5.90
C TYR A 186 -4.01 -5.26 -6.70
N GLU A 187 -3.09 -4.84 -7.58
CA GLU A 187 -2.22 -5.75 -8.34
C GLU A 187 -1.29 -6.59 -7.47
N THR A 188 -0.95 -6.10 -6.28
CA THR A 188 -0.06 -6.79 -5.36
C THR A 188 -0.80 -7.81 -4.50
N TYR A 189 -2.00 -7.46 -4.03
CA TYR A 189 -2.70 -8.26 -3.04
C TYR A 189 -3.85 -9.10 -3.58
N LEU A 190 -4.59 -8.64 -4.60
CA LEU A 190 -5.71 -9.42 -5.13
C LEU A 190 -5.26 -10.77 -5.69
N PRO A 191 -4.12 -10.93 -6.39
CA PRO A 191 -3.68 -12.24 -6.87
C PRO A 191 -3.47 -13.29 -5.76
N MET A 192 -3.36 -12.89 -4.49
CA MET A 192 -3.27 -13.83 -3.36
C MET A 192 -4.54 -14.69 -3.20
N PHE A 193 -5.67 -14.27 -3.78
CA PHE A 193 -6.91 -15.05 -3.81
C PHE A 193 -7.02 -15.99 -5.03
N GLY A 194 -5.94 -16.17 -5.78
CA GLY A 194 -5.93 -17.01 -6.97
C GLY A 194 -6.79 -16.44 -8.10
N ASP A 195 -7.49 -17.31 -8.82
CA ASP A 195 -8.26 -16.95 -10.01
C ASP A 195 -9.33 -15.91 -9.74
N ALA A 196 -10.02 -16.01 -8.59
CA ALA A 196 -11.06 -15.06 -8.21
C ALA A 196 -10.49 -13.64 -7.99
N GLY A 197 -9.27 -13.56 -7.46
CA GLY A 197 -8.54 -12.30 -7.29
C GLY A 197 -8.09 -11.69 -8.60
N ASN A 198 -7.60 -12.52 -9.51
CA ASN A 198 -7.23 -12.08 -10.85
C ASN A 198 -8.44 -11.58 -11.65
N GLU A 199 -9.58 -12.27 -11.56
CA GLU A 199 -10.82 -11.82 -12.20
C GLU A 199 -11.31 -10.47 -11.64
N LEU A 200 -11.24 -10.29 -10.32
CA LEU A 200 -11.57 -9.02 -9.68
C LEU A 200 -10.66 -7.89 -10.15
N LEU A 201 -9.36 -8.16 -10.27
CA LEU A 201 -8.37 -7.20 -10.76
C LEU A 201 -8.61 -6.81 -12.22
N GLU A 202 -8.96 -7.76 -13.09
CA GLU A 202 -9.32 -7.48 -14.49
C GLU A 202 -10.56 -6.59 -14.59
N LYS A 203 -11.57 -6.83 -13.75
CA LYS A 203 -12.74 -5.95 -13.65
C LYS A 203 -12.30 -4.53 -13.30
N LEU A 204 -11.52 -4.33 -12.23
CA LEU A 204 -11.03 -3.00 -11.85
C LEU A 204 -10.28 -2.29 -12.99
N ARG A 205 -9.40 -3.01 -13.71
CA ARG A 205 -8.67 -2.47 -14.87
C ARG A 205 -9.60 -2.03 -16.00
N SER A 206 -10.58 -2.86 -16.35
CA SER A 206 -11.56 -2.54 -17.40
C SER A 206 -12.37 -1.28 -17.04
N PHE A 207 -12.74 -1.13 -15.76
CA PHE A 207 -13.46 0.04 -15.28
C PHE A 207 -12.66 1.34 -15.39
N ILE A 208 -11.34 1.32 -15.15
CA ILE A 208 -10.48 2.50 -15.38
C ILE A 208 -10.35 2.80 -16.88
N SER A 209 -10.24 1.76 -17.71
CA SER A 209 -9.98 1.89 -19.14
C SER A 209 -11.17 2.40 -19.97
N THR A 210 -12.41 2.29 -19.48
CA THR A 210 -13.63 2.76 -20.17
C THR A 210 -13.75 4.30 -20.31
N THR A 211 -12.71 5.05 -19.96
CA THR A 211 -12.63 6.51 -20.14
C THR A 211 -11.38 6.92 -20.93
N LYS A 212 -11.06 6.22 -22.03
CA LYS A 212 -10.55 7.01 -23.17
C LYS A 212 -11.77 7.74 -23.72
N PRO A 213 -11.77 9.08 -23.83
CA PRO A 213 -12.76 9.71 -24.67
C PRO A 213 -12.61 9.08 -26.05
N ASP A 214 -13.72 8.63 -26.61
CA ASP A 214 -13.84 8.50 -28.06
C ASP A 214 -13.29 9.80 -28.64
N GLU A 215 -12.16 9.70 -29.34
CA GLU A 215 -11.87 10.61 -30.45
C GLU A 215 -12.95 10.29 -31.50
N GLY A 216 -14.16 10.76 -31.21
CA GLY A 216 -15.33 10.62 -32.04
C GLY A 216 -15.14 11.45 -33.29
N VAL A 217 -14.59 10.78 -34.30
CA VAL A 217 -15.04 10.80 -35.69
C VAL A 217 -15.20 12.19 -36.29
N GLY A 218 -14.26 12.53 -37.16
CA GLY A 218 -14.39 13.62 -38.10
C GLY A 218 -15.77 13.62 -38.75
N GLN A 219 -16.50 14.70 -38.55
CA GLN A 219 -17.55 15.10 -39.47
C GLN A 219 -16.84 15.62 -40.73
N ASP A 220 -16.60 14.70 -41.66
CA ASP A 220 -16.70 15.02 -43.08
C ASP A 220 -18.09 15.63 -43.29
N SER A 221 -18.13 16.93 -43.58
CA SER A 221 -19.26 17.51 -44.32
C SER A 221 -18.92 17.41 -45.80
N PRO A 222 -19.55 16.53 -46.59
CA PRO A 222 -19.65 16.72 -48.02
C PRO A 222 -20.76 17.74 -48.33
N GLU A 223 -20.80 18.18 -49.59
CA GLU A 223 -21.78 19.07 -50.25
C GLU A 223 -21.33 20.54 -50.32
N ASN A 224 -20.64 21.00 -51.38
CA ASN A 224 -21.12 21.25 -52.75
C ASN A 224 -22.53 21.89 -52.81
N ILE A 225 -22.59 23.22 -52.96
CA ILE A 225 -22.99 23.99 -54.16
C ILE A 225 -22.73 25.47 -53.89
#